data_AF-A0A091N9M1-F1
#
_entry.id   AF-A0A091N9M1-F1
#
_cell.length_a   1.000
_cell.length_b   1.000
_cell.length_c   1.000
_cell.angle_alpha   90.00
_cell.angle_beta   90.00
_cell.angle_gamma   90.00
#
_symmetry.space_group_name_H-M   'P 1'
#
loop_
_entity.id
_entity.type
_entity.pdbx_description
1 polymer ?
#
loop_
_entity_poly.entity_id
_entity_poly.type
_entity_poly.pdbx_seq_one_letter_code
_entity_poly.pdbx_strand_id
1 'polypeptide(L)'
;QACNEFTTHVMNLLREQSRTRPISPKEIERMVGIIHRKFSSIQMQLKQSTCEAVMILRSRFLDARRKRRNFSKQATEILNEYFYSHLSNPYPSEEAKEELAKKCSITVSQVSNWFGNKRIRYKKNIGKFQEEANLYAAKTAVTAAHAVAAAVQNNQTNSPTTPNSGSSGSFNLPNSGDMFMNMQSLNGDSYQGSQVGANVQSQVDTLRHVINQTGGYNDGLGGNSLYSPHNLNVS
;
A
#
# COMPACT_ATOMS: atom_id res chain seq x y z
N GLN A 1 -15.48 -41.92 7.65
CA GLN A 1 -15.41 -43.13 6.82
C GLN A 1 -14.22 -44.00 7.22
N ALA A 2 -12.97 -43.56 7.00
CA ALA A 2 -11.77 -44.35 7.36
C ALA A 2 -11.70 -44.79 8.85
N CYS A 3 -12.10 -43.95 9.81
CA CYS A 3 -12.13 -44.35 11.22
C CYS A 3 -13.10 -45.51 11.49
N ASN A 4 -14.25 -45.53 10.80
CA ASN A 4 -15.26 -46.58 11.00
C ASN A 4 -14.81 -47.88 10.34
N GLU A 5 -14.23 -47.81 9.13
CA GLU A 5 -13.66 -48.98 8.46
C GLU A 5 -12.54 -49.61 9.29
N PHE A 6 -11.66 -48.79 9.87
CA PHE A 6 -10.59 -49.24 10.75
C PHE A 6 -11.12 -49.85 12.05
N THR A 7 -12.08 -49.21 12.73
CA THR A 7 -12.64 -49.76 13.97
C THR A 7 -13.44 -51.04 13.72
N THR A 8 -14.16 -51.15 12.59
CA THR A 8 -14.82 -52.40 12.17
C THR A 8 -13.80 -53.52 11.94
N HIS A 9 -12.67 -53.23 11.28
CA HIS A 9 -11.62 -54.22 11.09
C HIS A 9 -11.02 -54.68 12.44
N VAL A 10 -10.72 -53.74 13.34
CA VAL A 10 -10.20 -54.04 14.68
C VAL A 10 -11.21 -54.83 15.51
N MET A 11 -12.50 -54.49 15.44
CA MET A 11 -13.58 -55.24 16.11
C MET A 11 -13.62 -56.70 15.63
N ASN A 12 -13.59 -56.91 14.32
CA ASN A 12 -13.62 -58.26 13.74
C ASN A 12 -12.39 -59.07 14.15
N LEU A 13 -11.20 -58.44 14.13
CA LEU A 13 -9.96 -59.08 14.57
C LEU A 13 -10.01 -59.47 16.05
N LEU A 14 -10.44 -58.56 16.93
CA LEU A 14 -10.52 -58.84 18.37
C LEU A 14 -11.56 -59.93 18.71
N ARG A 15 -12.66 -59.99 17.95
CA ARG A 15 -13.66 -61.07 18.04
C ARG A 15 -13.13 -62.42 17.57
N GLU A 16 -12.29 -62.44 16.54
CA GLU A 16 -11.65 -63.69 16.10
C GLU A 16 -10.64 -64.18 17.15
N GLN A 17 -9.83 -63.27 17.69
CA GLN A 17 -8.85 -63.58 18.72
C GLN A 17 -9.48 -64.03 20.05
N SER A 18 -10.71 -63.58 20.36
CA SER A 18 -11.40 -64.01 21.58
C SER A 18 -11.79 -65.50 21.58
N ARG A 19 -11.70 -66.19 20.43
CA ARG A 19 -11.94 -67.64 20.32
C ARG A 19 -10.80 -68.48 20.87
N THR A 20 -9.57 -67.98 20.80
CA THR A 20 -8.36 -68.73 21.18
C THR A 20 -7.72 -68.22 22.47
N ARG A 21 -8.16 -67.07 22.98
CA ARG A 21 -7.75 -66.51 24.28
C ARG A 21 -8.86 -65.67 24.90
N PRO A 22 -8.94 -65.57 26.24
CA PRO A 22 -9.99 -64.79 26.89
C PRO A 22 -9.83 -63.28 26.61
N ILE A 23 -10.80 -62.70 25.90
CA ILE A 23 -10.95 -61.24 25.69
C ILE A 23 -12.41 -60.89 26.00
N SER A 24 -12.66 -60.02 26.98
CA SER A 24 -14.04 -59.65 27.32
C SER A 24 -14.62 -58.68 26.27
N PRO A 25 -15.94 -58.74 25.99
CA PRO A 25 -16.60 -57.77 25.10
C PRO A 25 -16.37 -56.30 25.53
N LYS A 26 -16.36 -56.03 26.85
CA LYS A 26 -16.08 -54.70 27.41
C LYS A 26 -14.68 -54.19 27.06
N GLU A 27 -13.71 -55.08 26.98
CA GLU A 27 -12.34 -54.75 26.61
C GLU A 27 -12.24 -54.36 25.13
N ILE A 28 -12.97 -55.08 24.26
CA ILE A 28 -13.07 -54.77 22.83
C ILE A 28 -13.69 -53.36 22.63
N GLU A 29 -14.80 -53.08 23.33
CA GLU A 29 -15.46 -51.77 23.31
C GLU A 29 -14.53 -50.64 23.79
N ARG A 30 -13.77 -50.90 24.87
CA ARG A 30 -12.78 -49.96 25.40
C ARG A 30 -11.70 -49.63 24.37
N MET A 31 -11.15 -50.64 23.68
CA MET A 31 -10.15 -50.44 22.63
C MET A 31 -10.69 -49.61 21.46
N VAL A 32 -11.90 -49.91 20.99
CA VAL A 32 -12.55 -49.11 19.94
C VAL A 32 -12.81 -47.67 20.39
N GLY A 33 -13.25 -47.47 21.62
CA GLY A 33 -13.42 -46.14 22.21
C GLY A 33 -12.11 -45.35 22.24
N ILE A 34 -10.97 -45.99 22.52
CA ILE A 34 -9.65 -45.34 22.46
C ILE A 34 -9.31 -44.92 21.04
N ILE A 35 -9.57 -45.78 20.05
CA ILE A 35 -9.31 -45.48 18.63
C ILE A 35 -10.13 -44.27 18.19
N HIS A 36 -11.43 -44.23 18.50
CA HIS A 36 -12.28 -43.08 18.18
C HIS A 36 -11.78 -41.78 18.82
N ARG A 37 -11.37 -41.81 20.10
CA ARG A 37 -10.80 -40.63 20.77
C ARG A 37 -9.51 -40.14 20.09
N LYS A 38 -8.60 -41.06 19.73
CA LYS A 38 -7.36 -40.71 19.02
C LYS A 38 -7.65 -40.12 17.64
N PHE A 39 -8.57 -40.70 16.88
CA PHE A 39 -8.93 -40.19 15.56
C PHE A 39 -9.55 -38.79 15.64
N SER A 40 -10.46 -38.57 16.60
CA SER A 40 -11.03 -37.24 16.85
C SER A 40 -9.98 -36.21 17.26
N SER A 41 -9.02 -36.60 18.11
CA SER A 41 -7.91 -35.73 18.51
C SER A 41 -7.03 -35.33 17.31
N ILE A 42 -6.64 -36.30 16.47
CA ILE A 42 -5.86 -36.03 15.24
C ILE A 42 -6.65 -35.13 14.31
N GLN A 43 -7.94 -35.41 14.08
CA GLN A 43 -8.79 -34.57 13.24
C GLN A 43 -8.84 -33.13 13.74
N MET A 44 -8.98 -32.94 15.06
CA MET A 44 -9.00 -31.61 15.67
C MET A 44 -7.66 -30.89 15.50
N GLN A 45 -6.55 -31.57 15.76
CA GLN A 45 -5.21 -31.00 15.59
C GLN A 45 -4.94 -30.60 14.14
N LEU A 46 -5.30 -31.43 13.17
CA LEU A 46 -5.15 -31.13 11.75
C LEU A 46 -5.99 -29.91 11.35
N LYS A 47 -7.25 -29.83 11.81
CA LYS A 47 -8.11 -28.67 11.57
C LYS A 47 -7.54 -27.40 12.19
N GLN A 48 -7.06 -27.48 13.43
CA GLN A 48 -6.46 -26.37 14.16
C GLN A 48 -5.19 -25.86 13.46
N SER A 49 -4.25 -26.75 13.17
CA SER A 49 -3.00 -26.42 12.47
C SER A 49 -3.25 -25.82 11.09
N THR A 50 -4.23 -26.36 10.36
CA THR A 50 -4.64 -25.80 9.06
C THR A 50 -5.22 -24.40 9.21
N CYS A 51 -6.11 -24.19 10.19
CA CYS A 51 -6.71 -22.89 10.44
C CYS A 51 -5.63 -21.85 10.83
N GLU A 52 -4.71 -22.22 11.70
CA GLU A 52 -3.57 -21.38 12.09
C GLU A 52 -2.70 -21.03 10.89
N ALA A 53 -2.34 -22.00 10.06
CA ALA A 53 -1.56 -21.76 8.85
C ALA A 53 -2.28 -20.79 7.89
N VAL A 54 -3.59 -20.97 7.70
CA VAL A 54 -4.42 -20.08 6.87
C VAL A 54 -4.49 -18.67 7.46
N MET A 55 -4.62 -18.53 8.79
CA MET A 55 -4.63 -17.24 9.46
C MET A 55 -3.27 -16.54 9.37
N ILE A 56 -2.16 -17.26 9.53
CA ILE A 56 -0.81 -16.74 9.33
C ILE A 56 -0.64 -16.25 7.90
N LEU A 57 -1.06 -17.04 6.90
CA LEU A 57 -0.97 -16.66 5.50
C LEU A 57 -1.81 -15.42 5.20
N ARG A 58 -3.06 -15.37 5.71
CA ARG A 58 -3.94 -14.21 5.59
C ARG A 58 -3.32 -12.96 6.20
N SER A 59 -2.72 -13.08 7.39
CA SER A 59 -2.03 -11.97 8.06
C SER A 59 -0.87 -11.44 7.22
N ARG A 60 0.03 -12.34 6.78
CA ARG A 60 1.19 -11.99 5.94
C ARG A 60 0.78 -11.32 4.63
N PHE A 61 -0.28 -11.81 3.99
CA PHE A 61 -0.80 -11.21 2.77
C PHE A 61 -1.34 -9.79 3.00
N LEU A 62 -2.13 -9.60 4.06
CA LEU A 62 -2.68 -8.29 4.41
C LEU A 62 -1.61 -7.31 4.86
N ASP A 63 -0.57 -7.76 5.58
CA ASP A 63 0.59 -6.95 5.95
C ASP A 63 1.38 -6.50 4.71
N ALA A 64 1.64 -7.42 3.78
CA ALA A 64 2.29 -7.07 2.51
C ALA A 64 1.46 -6.06 1.70
N ARG A 65 0.13 -6.21 1.69
CA ARG A 65 -0.78 -5.27 1.04
C ARG A 65 -0.78 -3.90 1.74
N ARG A 66 -0.81 -3.85 3.08
CA ARG A 66 -0.71 -2.60 3.87
C ARG A 66 0.64 -1.90 3.69
N LYS A 67 1.73 -2.66 3.52
CA LYS A 67 3.07 -2.10 3.27
C LYS A 67 3.18 -1.42 1.90
N ARG A 68 2.26 -1.68 0.97
CA ARG A 68 2.18 -0.98 -0.33
C ARG A 68 1.67 0.45 -0.12
N ARG A 69 2.53 1.34 0.36
CA ARG A 69 2.25 2.77 0.45
C ARG A 69 2.50 3.43 -0.91
N ASN A 70 1.56 4.28 -1.32
CA ASN A 70 1.81 5.20 -2.43
C ASN A 70 2.96 6.15 -2.05
N PHE A 71 3.71 6.61 -3.05
CA PHE A 71 4.67 7.68 -2.83
C PHE A 71 3.94 8.96 -2.40
N SER A 72 4.65 9.84 -1.71
CA SER A 72 4.10 11.16 -1.39
C SER A 72 3.74 11.91 -2.68
N LYS A 73 2.81 12.85 -2.59
CA LYS A 73 2.45 13.71 -3.74
C LYS A 73 3.68 14.42 -4.29
N GLN A 74 4.51 14.97 -3.39
CA GLN A 74 5.77 15.63 -3.74
C GLN A 74 6.74 14.70 -4.48
N ALA A 75 6.98 13.48 -3.96
CA ALA A 75 7.85 12.52 -4.63
C ALA A 75 7.31 12.14 -6.02
N THR A 76 5.99 11.99 -6.15
CA THR A 76 5.35 11.70 -7.43
C THR A 76 5.50 12.87 -8.41
N GLU A 77 5.36 14.11 -7.95
CA GLU A 77 5.54 15.32 -8.77
C GLU A 77 6.98 15.39 -9.32
N ILE A 78 7.99 15.21 -8.47
CA ILE A 78 9.41 15.22 -8.85
C ILE A 78 9.72 14.15 -9.92
N LEU A 79 9.22 12.93 -9.72
CA LEU A 79 9.42 11.84 -10.67
C LEU A 79 8.71 12.10 -12.01
N ASN A 80 7.50 12.67 -11.97
CA ASN A 80 6.76 13.06 -13.17
C ASN A 80 7.46 14.20 -13.92
N GLU A 81 7.94 15.23 -13.21
CA GLU A 81 8.66 16.36 -13.80
C GLU A 81 9.89 15.89 -14.57
N TYR A 82 10.69 15.00 -13.97
CA TYR A 82 11.82 14.40 -14.66
C TYR A 82 11.38 13.58 -15.89
N PHE A 83 10.35 12.74 -15.73
CA PHE A 83 9.85 11.89 -16.81
C PHE A 83 9.37 12.71 -18.01
N TYR A 84 8.60 13.77 -17.76
CA TYR A 84 8.02 14.59 -18.83
C TYR A 84 9.03 15.54 -19.48
N SER A 85 10.03 16.02 -18.73
CA SER A 85 11.16 16.77 -19.31
C SER A 85 12.09 15.90 -20.17
N HIS A 86 12.07 14.57 -19.99
CA HIS A 86 12.90 13.60 -20.72
C HIS A 86 12.07 12.60 -21.54
N LEU A 87 10.94 13.03 -22.12
CA LEU A 87 10.04 12.13 -22.87
C LEU A 87 10.69 11.41 -24.05
N SER A 88 11.67 12.03 -24.71
CA SER A 88 12.42 11.42 -25.82
C SER A 88 13.26 10.23 -25.37
N ASN A 89 13.80 10.29 -24.15
CA ASN A 89 14.62 9.23 -23.56
C ASN A 89 14.40 9.12 -22.04
N PRO A 90 13.29 8.52 -21.57
CA PRO A 90 12.91 8.48 -20.16
C PRO A 90 13.64 7.35 -19.40
N TYR A 91 14.96 7.33 -19.52
CA TYR A 91 15.87 6.37 -18.90
C TYR A 91 16.92 7.16 -18.09
N PRO A 92 16.64 7.49 -16.82
CA PRO A 92 17.62 8.20 -15.99
C PRO A 92 18.91 7.37 -15.84
N SER A 93 20.04 8.07 -15.89
CA SER A 93 21.35 7.50 -15.54
C SER A 93 21.39 7.05 -14.08
N GLU A 94 22.41 6.30 -13.69
CA GLU A 94 22.52 5.82 -12.31
C GLU A 94 22.61 6.99 -11.31
N GLU A 95 23.43 7.99 -11.63
CA GLU A 95 23.54 9.23 -10.87
C GLU A 95 22.20 9.98 -10.75
N ALA A 96 21.45 10.12 -11.86
CA ALA A 96 20.15 10.76 -11.84
C ALA A 96 19.14 10.00 -10.96
N LYS A 97 19.19 8.65 -10.94
CA LYS A 97 18.34 7.87 -10.03
C LYS A 97 18.72 8.08 -8.57
N GLU A 98 20.01 8.20 -8.25
CA GLU A 98 20.47 8.50 -6.90
C GLU A 98 19.98 9.86 -6.42
N GLU A 99 20.05 10.89 -7.28
CA GLU A 99 19.50 12.21 -6.96
C GLU A 99 17.99 12.18 -6.74
N LEU A 100 17.25 11.52 -7.63
CA LEU A 100 15.80 11.38 -7.52
C LEU A 100 15.41 10.62 -6.25
N ALA A 101 16.17 9.57 -5.91
CA ALA A 101 15.99 8.81 -4.67
C ALA A 101 16.16 9.69 -3.43
N LYS A 102 17.23 10.52 -3.40
CA LYS A 102 17.48 11.49 -2.33
C LYS A 102 16.37 12.54 -2.24
N LYS A 103 15.98 13.17 -3.36
CA LYS A 103 14.93 14.21 -3.42
C LYS A 103 13.56 13.68 -3.00
N CYS A 104 13.25 12.44 -3.35
CA CYS A 104 11.95 11.83 -3.07
C CYS A 104 11.91 11.06 -1.74
N SER A 105 13.02 10.95 -1.02
CA SER A 105 13.17 10.11 0.18
C SER A 105 12.70 8.65 -0.04
N ILE A 106 13.10 8.07 -1.17
CA ILE A 106 12.82 6.67 -1.56
C ILE A 106 14.11 5.98 -1.99
N THR A 107 14.08 4.66 -2.15
CA THR A 107 15.23 3.88 -2.60
C THR A 107 15.45 3.98 -4.12
N VAL A 108 16.69 3.82 -4.58
CA VAL A 108 17.05 3.77 -6.01
C VAL A 108 16.28 2.66 -6.76
N SER A 109 16.03 1.53 -6.09
CA SER A 109 15.20 0.45 -6.64
C SER A 109 13.75 0.89 -6.84
N GLN A 110 13.17 1.66 -5.92
CA GLN A 110 11.83 2.23 -6.07
C GLN A 110 11.75 3.22 -7.24
N VAL A 111 12.78 4.06 -7.43
CA VAL A 111 12.90 4.94 -8.61
C VAL A 111 12.94 4.12 -9.90
N SER A 112 13.83 3.12 -9.97
CA SER A 112 13.97 2.24 -11.15
C SER A 112 12.66 1.56 -11.52
N ASN A 113 11.98 0.98 -10.53
CA ASN A 113 10.68 0.34 -10.71
C ASN A 113 9.59 1.34 -11.15
N TRP A 114 9.60 2.55 -10.59
CA TRP A 114 8.64 3.59 -10.97
C TRP A 114 8.80 4.01 -12.43
N PHE A 115 10.03 4.26 -12.90
CA PHE A 115 10.29 4.63 -14.29
C PHE A 115 9.94 3.50 -15.26
N GLY A 116 10.27 2.24 -14.93
CA GLY A 116 9.84 1.08 -15.70
C GLY A 116 8.32 1.01 -15.85
N ASN A 117 7.60 1.14 -14.74
CA ASN A 117 6.13 1.13 -14.73
C ASN A 117 5.52 2.36 -15.43
N LYS A 118 6.11 3.55 -15.30
CA LYS A 118 5.63 4.77 -15.95
C LYS A 118 5.76 4.68 -17.47
N ARG A 119 6.90 4.19 -18.00
CA ARG A 119 7.09 3.95 -19.45
C ARG A 119 6.05 2.99 -20.03
N ILE A 120 5.80 1.87 -19.34
CA ILE A 120 4.79 0.89 -19.78
C ILE A 120 3.40 1.53 -19.82
N ARG A 121 3.03 2.29 -18.78
CA ARG A 121 1.73 2.98 -18.71
C ARG A 121 1.58 4.04 -19.80
N TYR A 122 2.62 4.85 -20.02
CA TYR A 122 2.66 5.89 -21.05
C TYR A 122 2.44 5.28 -22.45
N LYS A 123 3.22 4.24 -22.80
CA LYS A 123 3.11 3.57 -24.10
C LYS A 123 1.74 2.95 -24.34
N LYS A 124 1.09 2.43 -23.28
CA LYS A 124 -0.24 1.81 -23.39
C LYS A 124 -1.38 2.81 -23.58
N ASN A 125 -1.22 4.08 -23.17
CA ASN A 125 -2.29 5.08 -23.23
C ASN A 125 -1.76 6.46 -23.65
N ILE A 126 -1.07 6.52 -24.80
CA ILE A 126 -0.41 7.73 -25.30
C ILE A 126 -1.33 8.96 -25.25
N GLY A 127 -2.57 8.87 -25.76
CA GLY A 127 -3.48 10.02 -25.84
C GLY A 127 -3.79 10.67 -24.48
N LYS A 128 -4.03 9.87 -23.43
CA LYS A 128 -4.31 10.39 -22.08
C LYS A 128 -3.08 10.98 -21.40
N PHE A 129 -1.92 10.34 -21.59
CA PHE A 129 -0.68 10.81 -20.98
C PHE A 129 -0.05 11.98 -21.74
N GLN A 130 -0.45 12.23 -22.99
CA GLN A 130 -0.05 13.41 -23.74
C GLN A 130 -0.66 14.69 -23.14
N GLU A 131 -1.90 14.64 -22.66
CA GLU A 131 -2.52 15.74 -21.92
C GLU A 131 -1.75 16.05 -20.63
N GLU A 132 -1.37 15.01 -19.88
CA GLU A 132 -0.55 15.15 -18.66
C GLU A 132 0.83 15.74 -19.00
N ALA A 133 1.46 15.29 -20.09
CA ALA A 133 2.72 15.86 -20.56
C ALA A 133 2.60 17.35 -20.92
N ASN A 134 1.53 17.74 -21.62
CA ASN A 134 1.26 19.13 -21.99
C ASN A 134 1.08 20.00 -20.73
N LEU A 135 0.40 19.48 -19.70
CA LEU A 135 0.24 20.16 -18.42
C LEU A 135 1.58 20.40 -17.72
N TYR A 136 2.46 19.40 -17.67
CA TYR A 136 3.79 19.56 -17.08
C TYR A 136 4.65 20.54 -17.87
N ALA A 137 4.61 20.50 -19.20
CA ALA A 137 5.31 21.48 -20.04
C ALA A 137 4.83 22.92 -19.78
N ALA A 138 3.51 23.12 -19.65
CA ALA A 138 2.94 24.44 -19.34
C ALA A 138 3.39 24.94 -17.96
N LYS A 139 3.40 24.08 -16.93
CA LYS A 139 3.91 24.44 -15.59
C LYS A 139 5.37 24.88 -15.64
N THR A 140 6.23 24.11 -16.32
CA THR A 140 7.65 24.46 -16.47
C THR A 140 7.82 25.82 -17.16
N ALA A 141 7.03 26.10 -18.21
CA ALA A 141 7.07 27.38 -18.90
C ALA A 141 6.65 28.56 -18.00
N VAL A 142 5.60 28.40 -17.18
CA VAL A 142 5.15 29.43 -16.23
C VAL A 142 6.19 29.69 -15.15
N THR A 143 6.81 28.64 -14.60
CA THR A 143 7.89 28.78 -13.61
C THR A 143 9.11 29.48 -14.21
N ALA A 144 9.49 29.14 -15.44
CA ALA A 144 10.56 29.83 -16.15
C ALA A 144 10.24 31.31 -16.39
N ALA A 145 9.01 31.63 -16.81
CA ALA A 145 8.57 33.01 -17.00
C ALA A 145 8.60 33.83 -15.70
N HIS A 146 8.16 33.25 -14.58
CA HIS A 146 8.24 33.89 -13.27
C HIS A 146 9.68 34.10 -12.80
N ALA A 147 10.57 33.12 -13.03
CA ALA A 147 11.98 33.26 -12.70
C ALA A 147 12.64 34.40 -13.49
N VAL A 148 12.32 34.53 -14.78
CA VAL A 148 12.76 35.65 -15.62
C VAL A 148 12.20 36.99 -15.12
N ALA A 149 10.91 37.06 -14.80
CA ALA A 149 10.29 38.28 -14.28
C ALA A 149 10.90 38.72 -12.93
N ALA A 150 11.20 37.77 -12.04
CA ALA A 150 11.87 38.03 -10.77
C ALA A 150 13.32 38.52 -10.94
N ALA A 151 14.04 38.00 -11.95
CA ALA A 151 15.38 38.46 -12.29
C ALA A 151 15.36 39.89 -12.88
N VAL A 152 14.34 40.25 -13.66
CA VAL A 152 14.16 41.60 -14.23
C VAL A 152 13.85 42.64 -13.15
N GLN A 153 13.10 42.28 -12.10
CA GLN A 153 12.83 43.19 -10.98
C GLN A 153 14.06 43.45 -10.09
N ASN A 154 14.99 42.50 -9.97
CA ASN A 154 16.22 42.67 -9.16
C ASN A 154 17.28 43.57 -9.81
N ASN A 155 17.13 43.92 -11.10
CA ASN A 155 18.13 44.70 -11.84
C ASN A 155 17.81 46.21 -11.93
N GLN A 156 16.84 46.71 -11.14
CA GLN A 156 16.45 48.12 -11.07
C GLN A 156 17.04 48.82 -9.82
N THR A 157 18.34 48.71 -9.53
CA THR A 157 18.98 49.59 -8.53
C THR A 157 20.41 50.06 -8.83
N ASN A 158 21.06 49.69 -9.93
CA ASN A 158 22.39 50.27 -10.23
C ASN A 158 22.62 50.44 -11.74
N SER A 159 22.46 51.67 -12.24
CA SER A 159 23.14 52.14 -13.45
C SER A 159 23.43 53.64 -13.30
N PRO A 160 24.66 54.09 -13.55
CA PRO A 160 25.03 55.51 -13.43
C PRO A 160 24.47 56.31 -14.61
N THR A 161 24.06 57.53 -14.31
CA THR A 161 23.58 58.54 -15.25
C THR A 161 24.68 59.01 -16.21
N THR A 162 24.36 59.12 -17.50
CA THR A 162 25.12 59.91 -18.49
C THR A 162 24.18 60.89 -19.20
N PRO A 163 24.60 62.13 -19.50
CA PRO A 163 23.69 63.19 -19.89
C PRO A 163 23.39 63.25 -21.39
N ASN A 164 22.25 63.88 -21.65
CA ASN A 164 21.54 64.17 -22.88
C ASN A 164 22.37 64.73 -24.07
N SER A 165 21.98 64.34 -25.28
CA SER A 165 22.08 65.18 -26.49
C SER A 165 21.05 64.75 -27.54
N GLY A 166 20.01 65.59 -27.71
CA GLY A 166 19.61 66.12 -29.02
C GLY A 166 18.80 65.25 -30.02
N SER A 167 17.54 65.67 -30.18
CA SER A 167 16.84 65.88 -31.46
C SER A 167 15.91 64.80 -32.05
N SER A 168 14.63 65.18 -32.08
CA SER A 168 13.62 65.08 -33.16
C SER A 168 13.26 63.73 -33.79
N GLY A 169 11.99 63.35 -33.65
CA GLY A 169 11.33 62.39 -34.54
C GLY A 169 9.92 61.98 -34.09
N SER A 170 8.93 62.84 -34.30
CA SER A 170 7.51 62.44 -34.28
C SER A 170 7.20 61.58 -35.51
N PHE A 171 6.65 60.38 -35.32
CA PHE A 171 5.76 59.76 -36.31
C PHE A 171 4.60 59.04 -35.63
N ASN A 172 3.40 59.50 -36.00
CA ASN A 172 2.11 58.92 -35.65
C ASN A 172 1.91 57.57 -36.35
N LEU A 173 1.29 56.65 -35.61
CA LEU A 173 0.59 55.49 -36.13
C LEU A 173 -0.69 55.93 -36.85
N PRO A 174 -1.26 55.11 -37.75
CA PRO A 174 -2.52 54.49 -37.34
C PRO A 174 -2.71 53.03 -37.75
N ASN A 175 -3.26 52.29 -36.78
CA ASN A 175 -4.37 51.34 -36.85
C ASN A 175 -4.39 50.22 -37.90
N SER A 176 -4.49 48.97 -37.43
CA SER A 176 -5.55 48.03 -37.83
C SER A 176 -5.52 46.75 -36.97
N GLY A 177 -6.69 46.35 -36.46
CA GLY A 177 -7.03 44.94 -36.31
C GLY A 177 -7.42 44.46 -34.92
N ASP A 178 -8.69 44.68 -34.55
CA ASP A 178 -9.40 44.01 -33.47
C ASP A 178 -9.24 42.47 -33.50
N MET A 179 -8.85 41.87 -32.37
CA MET A 179 -9.30 40.53 -31.97
C MET A 179 -9.62 40.52 -30.48
N PHE A 180 -10.87 40.92 -30.20
CA PHE A 180 -11.52 40.82 -28.90
C PHE A 180 -12.28 39.48 -28.82
N MET A 181 -11.96 38.65 -27.83
CA MET A 181 -12.86 37.65 -27.23
C MET A 181 -12.40 37.43 -25.77
N ASN A 182 -12.97 38.20 -24.85
CA ASN A 182 -14.05 37.79 -23.94
C ASN A 182 -13.58 36.91 -22.77
N MET A 183 -13.08 37.57 -21.70
CA MET A 183 -12.93 36.98 -20.38
C MET A 183 -14.18 37.33 -19.56
N GLN A 184 -15.11 36.39 -19.45
CA GLN A 184 -16.27 36.53 -18.58
C GLN A 184 -15.90 36.15 -17.14
N SER A 185 -15.85 37.18 -16.28
CA SER A 185 -16.05 37.05 -14.85
C SER A 185 -17.43 36.45 -14.58
N LEU A 186 -17.47 35.35 -13.83
CA LEU A 186 -18.65 34.93 -13.10
C LEU A 186 -18.31 34.86 -11.61
N ASN A 187 -18.75 35.90 -10.91
CA ASN A 187 -19.03 35.86 -9.49
C ASN A 187 -20.38 35.15 -9.30
N GLY A 188 -20.43 34.30 -8.29
CA GLY A 188 -21.65 34.02 -7.51
C GLY A 188 -22.70 33.13 -8.17
N ASP A 189 -22.67 31.83 -7.85
CA ASP A 189 -23.91 31.11 -7.62
C ASP A 189 -23.76 30.07 -6.51
N SER A 190 -24.65 30.25 -5.54
CA SER A 190 -25.02 29.41 -4.42
C SER A 190 -25.18 27.94 -4.79
N TYR A 191 -24.43 27.06 -4.11
CA TYR A 191 -24.84 25.68 -3.90
C TYR A 191 -24.99 25.37 -2.42
N GLN A 192 -26.24 25.06 -2.12
CA GLN A 192 -26.87 24.72 -0.87
C GLN A 192 -26.19 23.51 -0.22
N GLY A 193 -25.78 23.66 1.04
CA GLY A 193 -25.23 22.57 1.83
C GLY A 193 -26.29 21.50 2.10
N SER A 194 -26.15 20.34 1.47
CA SER A 194 -26.85 19.12 1.91
C SER A 194 -26.12 18.53 3.12
N GLN A 195 -26.80 18.58 4.26
CA GLN A 195 -26.52 17.77 5.42
C GLN A 195 -26.57 16.28 5.04
N VAL A 196 -25.46 15.57 5.22
CA VAL A 196 -25.47 14.09 5.36
C VAL A 196 -24.54 13.71 6.51
N GLY A 197 -24.84 14.24 7.69
CA GLY A 197 -24.27 13.80 8.96
C GLY A 197 -25.23 12.87 9.67
N ALA A 198 -25.29 11.60 9.27
CA ALA A 198 -26.05 10.56 9.98
C ALA A 198 -25.63 9.15 9.56
N ASN A 199 -24.35 8.77 9.68
CA ASN A 199 -24.01 7.32 9.65
C ASN A 199 -22.70 6.90 10.34
N VAL A 200 -22.05 7.77 11.12
CA VAL A 200 -20.78 7.39 11.80
C VAL A 200 -21.01 6.98 13.26
N GLN A 201 -22.14 7.35 13.88
CA GLN A 201 -22.39 7.00 15.28
C GLN A 201 -22.93 5.58 15.47
N SER A 202 -23.74 5.08 14.53
CA SER A 202 -24.37 3.75 14.64
C SER A 202 -23.39 2.57 14.57
N GLN A 203 -22.16 2.75 14.09
CA GLN A 203 -21.16 1.67 14.02
C GLN A 203 -20.26 1.60 15.25
N VAL A 204 -20.24 2.64 16.09
CA VAL A 204 -19.42 2.66 17.31
C VAL A 204 -20.14 1.96 18.47
N ASP A 205 -21.48 1.98 18.49
CA ASP A 205 -22.27 1.33 19.55
C ASP A 205 -22.32 -0.20 19.41
N THR A 206 -22.22 -0.74 18.19
CA THR A 206 -22.14 -2.21 17.96
C THR A 206 -20.81 -2.80 18.47
N LEU A 207 -19.73 -2.01 18.50
CA LEU A 207 -18.41 -2.48 18.96
C LEU A 207 -18.25 -2.43 20.48
N ARG A 208 -19.02 -1.59 21.19
CA ARG A 208 -19.02 -1.58 22.67
C ARG A 208 -19.75 -2.76 23.30
N HIS A 209 -20.65 -3.42 22.57
CA HIS A 209 -21.40 -4.57 23.09
C HIS A 209 -20.64 -5.91 23.03
N VAL A 210 -19.55 -6.00 22.25
CA VAL A 210 -18.77 -7.25 22.12
C VAL A 210 -17.67 -7.37 23.18
N ILE A 211 -17.22 -6.25 23.77
CA ILE A 211 -16.08 -6.24 24.71
C ILE A 211 -16.48 -6.67 26.15
N ASN A 212 -17.77 -6.71 26.48
CA ASN A 212 -18.24 -7.11 27.82
C ASN A 212 -18.60 -8.59 27.98
N GLN A 213 -18.41 -9.45 26.97
CA GLN A 213 -18.75 -10.89 27.06
C GLN A 213 -17.57 -11.85 27.21
N THR A 214 -16.32 -11.37 27.31
CA THR A 214 -15.15 -12.25 27.54
C THR A 214 -14.39 -11.97 28.82
N GLY A 215 -15.01 -11.26 29.77
CA GLY A 215 -14.49 -11.06 31.11
C GLY A 215 -14.87 -12.22 32.04
N GLY A 216 -13.94 -13.13 32.27
CA GLY A 216 -13.97 -14.02 33.44
C GLY A 216 -13.65 -15.46 33.12
N TYR A 217 -12.39 -15.85 33.33
CA TYR A 217 -11.99 -17.01 34.16
C TYR A 217 -10.50 -16.84 34.47
N ASN A 218 -10.23 -16.51 35.74
CA ASN A 218 -8.91 -16.52 36.34
C ASN A 218 -8.83 -17.76 37.24
N ASP A 219 -7.64 -18.36 37.33
CA ASP A 219 -7.10 -19.32 38.32
C ASP A 219 -6.29 -20.39 37.58
N GLY A 220 -5.00 -20.64 37.83
CA GLY A 220 -4.24 -20.42 39.05
C GLY A 220 -3.62 -21.75 39.44
N LEU A 221 -2.50 -22.15 38.81
CA LEU A 221 -1.65 -23.24 39.30
C LEU A 221 -0.19 -22.96 38.96
N GLY A 222 0.59 -22.71 40.01
CA GLY A 222 2.04 -22.59 39.96
C GLY A 222 2.73 -23.93 39.69
N GLY A 223 3.96 -23.86 39.17
CA GLY A 223 4.79 -25.03 38.93
C GLY A 223 6.20 -24.67 38.50
N ASN A 224 7.12 -24.83 39.45
CA ASN A 224 8.57 -24.65 39.39
C ASN A 224 9.31 -25.28 38.18
N SER A 225 10.24 -24.49 37.64
CA SER A 225 11.69 -24.73 37.53
C SER A 225 12.31 -25.81 36.63
N LEU A 226 13.54 -25.48 36.21
CA LEU A 226 14.64 -26.32 35.71
C LEU A 226 14.54 -26.89 34.29
N TYR A 227 15.11 -26.18 33.30
CA TYR A 227 16.32 -26.64 32.59
C TYR A 227 16.81 -25.57 31.58
N SER A 228 18.09 -25.21 31.65
CA SER A 228 18.78 -24.34 30.70
C SER A 228 19.87 -25.18 30.01
N PRO A 229 19.92 -25.29 28.68
CA PRO A 229 20.93 -26.13 28.02
C PRO A 229 22.26 -25.37 27.89
N HIS A 230 23.32 -25.95 28.46
CA HIS A 230 24.71 -25.52 28.33
C HIS A 230 25.20 -25.59 26.87
N ASN A 231 25.86 -24.51 26.44
CA ASN A 231 26.70 -24.46 25.25
C ASN A 231 27.93 -25.36 25.42
N LEU A 232 28.14 -26.29 24.49
CA LEU A 232 29.39 -27.01 24.29
C LEU A 232 30.34 -26.12 23.49
N ASN A 233 31.41 -25.65 24.14
CA ASN A 233 32.55 -25.02 23.48
C ASN A 233 33.76 -25.98 23.55
N VAL A 234 34.33 -26.16 22.36
CA VAL A 234 35.65 -26.63 21.92
C VAL A 234 36.75 -26.82 22.99
N SER A 235 37.45 -27.96 22.91
CA SER A 235 38.92 -28.05 22.78
C SER A 235 39.29 -29.34 22.08
#